data_AF-A0A3D5SBR1-F1
#
_entry.id   AF-A0A3D5SBR1-F1
#
_cell.length_a   1.000
_cell.length_b   1.000
_cell.length_c   1.000
_cell.angle_alpha   90.00
_cell.angle_beta   90.00
_cell.angle_gamma   90.00
#
_symmetry.space_group_name_H-M   'P 1'
#
loop_
_entity.id
_entity.type
_entity.pdbx_description
1 polymer ?
#
loop_
_entity_poly.entity_id
_entity_poly.type
_entity_poly.pdbx_seq_one_letter_code
_entity_poly.pdbx_strand_id
1 'polypeptide(L)'
;MLFFKGNPKEKIQTLQSVLDKKEQVLNQLRHSLDDSLGYLSLAAEGQDDSLDRIIDELRIQMQGNDGAISPELVAQLENSANSMADLRRHRAERQLQGFSDGIAQLLLLNPPFDIRKQLAAFVRDSRQGINNPSQQELLPIKFSQLQGLVLSKLGNGDKDPSDSTVSESPDPAIVEVVEGILA
;
A
#
# COMPACT_ATOMS: atom_id res chain seq x y z
N MET A 1 44.73 -7.94 -40.51
CA MET A 1 43.51 -8.25 -41.30
C MET A 1 43.44 -9.77 -41.46
N LEU A 2 42.83 -10.47 -40.49
CA LEU A 2 42.72 -11.93 -40.51
C LEU A 2 41.44 -12.32 -41.25
N PHE A 3 41.61 -12.73 -42.50
CA PHE A 3 40.53 -13.30 -43.31
C PHE A 3 40.13 -14.66 -42.74
N PHE A 4 38.94 -14.74 -42.15
CA PHE A 4 38.29 -16.00 -41.77
C PHE A 4 37.94 -16.82 -43.03
N LYS A 5 38.89 -17.61 -43.53
CA LYS A 5 38.68 -18.68 -44.52
C LYS A 5 38.09 -19.91 -43.80
N GLY A 6 36.77 -19.96 -43.68
CA GLY A 6 36.02 -21.13 -43.22
C GLY A 6 34.98 -21.56 -44.26
N ASN A 7 34.72 -22.87 -44.36
CA ASN A 7 33.76 -23.45 -45.31
C ASN A 7 32.36 -22.86 -45.05
N PRO A 8 31.57 -22.44 -46.07
CA PRO A 8 30.24 -21.87 -45.86
C PRO A 8 29.31 -22.74 -44.99
N LYS A 9 29.47 -24.07 -45.03
CA LYS A 9 28.73 -24.98 -44.15
C LYS A 9 29.06 -24.81 -42.67
N GLU A 10 30.34 -24.63 -42.33
CA GLU A 10 30.78 -24.39 -40.95
C GLU A 10 30.29 -23.04 -40.42
N LYS A 11 30.25 -22.02 -41.31
CA LYS A 11 29.69 -20.70 -40.97
C LYS A 11 28.20 -20.77 -40.66
N ILE A 12 27.42 -21.46 -41.49
CA ILE A 12 25.98 -21.66 -41.27
C ILE A 12 25.76 -22.40 -39.95
N GLN A 13 26.49 -23.49 -39.70
CA GLN A 13 26.36 -24.27 -38.46
C GLN A 13 26.71 -23.44 -37.22
N THR A 14 27.74 -22.60 -37.30
CA THR A 14 28.11 -21.69 -36.20
C THR A 14 27.04 -20.63 -35.95
N LEU A 15 26.48 -20.03 -37.00
CA LEU A 15 25.40 -19.05 -36.89
C LEU A 15 24.12 -19.68 -36.31
N GLN A 16 23.81 -20.91 -36.71
CA GLN A 16 22.67 -21.67 -36.18
C GLN A 16 22.84 -21.92 -34.68
N SER A 17 24.01 -22.40 -34.26
CA SER A 17 24.30 -22.61 -32.84
C SER A 17 24.24 -21.32 -32.02
N VAL A 18 24.67 -20.18 -32.58
CA VAL A 18 24.54 -18.87 -31.92
C VAL A 18 23.07 -18.45 -31.82
N LEU A 19 22.27 -18.69 -32.86
CA LEU A 19 20.84 -18.39 -32.88
C LEU A 19 20.10 -19.23 -31.83
N ASP A 20 20.32 -20.54 -31.80
CA ASP A 20 19.71 -21.46 -30.82
C ASP A 20 20.05 -21.04 -29.38
N LYS A 21 21.31 -20.66 -29.14
CA LYS A 21 21.74 -20.16 -27.83
C LYS A 21 21.07 -18.83 -27.46
N LYS A 22 20.91 -17.91 -28.42
CA LYS A 22 20.21 -16.64 -28.23
C LYS A 22 18.73 -16.88 -27.89
N GLU A 23 18.09 -17.78 -28.61
CA GLU A 23 16.69 -18.15 -28.37
C GLU A 23 16.50 -18.79 -26.99
N GLN A 24 17.40 -19.67 -26.57
CA GLN A 24 17.39 -20.23 -25.22
C GLN A 24 17.50 -19.14 -24.14
N VAL A 25 18.43 -18.19 -24.30
CA VAL A 25 18.59 -17.06 -23.36
C VAL A 25 17.34 -16.19 -23.33
N LEU A 26 16.75 -15.87 -24.48
CA LEU A 26 15.51 -15.08 -24.55
C LEU A 26 14.35 -15.80 -23.86
N ASN A 27 14.21 -17.10 -24.06
CA ASN A 27 13.20 -17.90 -23.38
C ASN A 27 13.40 -17.91 -21.86
N GLN A 28 14.64 -18.03 -21.37
CA GLN A 28 14.95 -17.94 -19.94
C GLN A 28 14.61 -16.58 -19.35
N LEU A 29 14.98 -15.49 -20.04
CA LEU A 29 14.64 -14.13 -19.62
C LEU A 29 13.13 -13.91 -19.58
N ARG A 30 12.38 -14.43 -20.57
CA ARG A 30 10.92 -14.34 -20.60
C ARG A 30 10.29 -15.03 -19.38
N HIS A 31 10.74 -16.23 -19.02
CA HIS A 31 10.24 -16.92 -17.83
C HIS A 31 10.55 -16.14 -16.55
N SER A 32 11.79 -15.66 -16.39
CA SER A 32 12.18 -14.87 -15.21
C SER A 32 11.39 -13.56 -15.08
N LEU A 33 11.02 -12.94 -16.21
CA LEU A 33 10.19 -11.75 -16.22
C LEU A 33 8.74 -12.08 -15.86
N ASP A 34 8.18 -13.19 -16.36
CA ASP A 34 6.81 -13.61 -16.01
C ASP A 34 6.70 -13.91 -14.50
N ASP A 35 7.70 -14.59 -13.94
CA ASP A 35 7.78 -14.85 -12.50
C ASP A 35 7.81 -13.52 -11.71
N SER A 36 8.64 -12.58 -12.16
CA SER A 36 8.80 -11.27 -11.51
C SER A 36 7.53 -10.43 -11.57
N LEU A 37 6.81 -10.47 -12.70
CA LEU A 37 5.49 -9.86 -12.85
C LEU A 37 4.45 -10.53 -11.95
N GLY A 38 4.51 -11.86 -11.79
CA GLY A 38 3.66 -12.59 -10.85
C GLY A 38 3.88 -12.17 -9.40
N TYR A 39 5.13 -12.03 -8.96
CA TYR A 39 5.43 -11.53 -7.61
C TYR A 39 5.01 -10.07 -7.42
N LEU A 40 5.19 -9.24 -8.44
CA LEU A 40 4.77 -7.85 -8.40
C LEU A 40 3.25 -7.73 -8.30
N SER A 41 2.51 -8.49 -9.10
CA SER A 41 1.04 -8.55 -9.04
C SER A 41 0.57 -8.96 -7.64
N LEU A 42 1.15 -10.00 -7.05
CA LEU A 42 0.80 -10.41 -5.68
C LEU A 42 1.11 -9.32 -4.64
N ALA A 43 2.22 -8.61 -4.78
CA ALA A 43 2.60 -7.53 -3.87
C ALA A 43 1.75 -6.27 -4.05
N ALA A 44 1.27 -6.04 -5.26
CA ALA A 44 0.45 -4.89 -5.65
C ALA A 44 -1.06 -5.18 -5.62
N GLU A 45 -1.48 -6.42 -5.38
CA GLU A 45 -2.87 -6.84 -5.52
C GLU A 45 -3.82 -5.95 -4.69
N GLY A 46 -4.79 -5.35 -5.37
CA GLY A 46 -5.78 -4.47 -4.74
C GLY A 46 -5.22 -3.13 -4.25
N GLN A 47 -3.96 -2.83 -4.57
CA GLN A 47 -3.32 -1.55 -4.26
C GLN A 47 -3.46 -0.54 -5.40
N ASP A 48 -3.45 -1.01 -6.64
CA ASP A 48 -3.58 -0.21 -7.86
C ASP A 48 -4.15 -1.06 -9.02
N ASP A 49 -5.45 -0.90 -9.29
CA ASP A 49 -6.15 -1.60 -10.38
C ASP A 49 -5.50 -1.36 -11.76
N SER A 50 -4.81 -0.24 -11.96
CA SER A 50 -4.14 0.06 -13.22
C SER A 50 -2.86 -0.77 -13.39
N LEU A 51 -2.10 -0.93 -12.31
CA LEU A 51 -0.91 -1.78 -12.28
C LEU A 51 -1.29 -3.25 -12.51
N ASP A 52 -2.35 -3.72 -11.86
CA ASP A 52 -2.84 -5.09 -12.03
C ASP A 52 -3.19 -5.39 -13.50
N ARG A 53 -3.91 -4.46 -14.16
CA ARG A 53 -4.23 -4.58 -15.60
C ARG A 53 -2.99 -4.59 -16.49
N ILE A 54 -2.03 -3.69 -16.23
CA ILE A 54 -0.79 -3.62 -17.01
C ILE A 54 0.00 -4.94 -16.89
N ILE A 55 0.06 -5.49 -15.68
CA ILE A 55 0.74 -6.77 -15.44
C ILE A 55 0.02 -7.91 -16.17
N ASP A 56 -1.30 -8.00 -16.07
CA ASP A 56 -2.09 -9.02 -16.77
C ASP A 56 -1.90 -8.95 -18.29
N GLU A 57 -1.96 -7.75 -18.87
CA GLU A 57 -1.76 -7.54 -20.31
C GLU A 57 -0.34 -7.93 -20.76
N LEU A 58 0.69 -7.61 -19.96
CA LEU A 58 2.07 -8.02 -20.23
C LEU A 58 2.23 -9.54 -20.19
N ARG A 59 1.63 -10.21 -19.20
CA ARG A 59 1.70 -11.68 -19.10
C ARG A 59 1.00 -12.37 -20.27
N ILE A 60 -0.15 -11.84 -20.72
CA ILE A 60 -0.84 -12.34 -21.92
C ILE A 60 0.06 -12.21 -23.15
N GLN A 61 0.72 -11.06 -23.35
CA GLN A 61 1.63 -10.87 -24.49
C GLN A 61 2.85 -11.80 -24.44
N MET A 62 3.37 -12.08 -23.25
CA MET A 62 4.50 -13.00 -23.06
C MET A 62 4.12 -14.47 -23.29
N GLN A 63 2.85 -14.84 -23.11
CA GLN A 63 2.33 -16.16 -23.46
C GLN A 63 2.02 -16.30 -24.96
N GLY A 64 1.96 -15.18 -25.70
CA GLY A 64 1.75 -15.15 -27.14
C GLY A 64 2.92 -15.75 -27.93
N ASN A 65 2.59 -16.40 -29.04
CA ASN A 65 3.54 -17.16 -29.88
C ASN A 65 4.61 -16.28 -30.55
N ASP A 66 4.34 -14.99 -30.71
CA ASP A 66 5.22 -14.04 -31.41
C ASP A 66 6.26 -13.38 -30.46
N GLY A 67 6.11 -13.55 -29.14
CA GLY A 67 7.04 -13.02 -28.13
C GLY A 67 7.20 -11.49 -28.14
N ALA A 68 6.38 -10.77 -28.90
CA ALA A 68 6.45 -9.32 -29.03
C ALA A 68 5.75 -8.66 -27.84
N ILE A 69 6.55 -8.06 -26.95
CA ILE A 69 6.06 -7.24 -25.84
C ILE A 69 5.95 -5.80 -26.35
N SER A 70 4.80 -5.17 -26.12
CA SER A 70 4.58 -3.76 -26.48
C SER A 70 5.53 -2.86 -25.68
N PRO A 71 6.37 -2.03 -26.34
CA PRO A 71 7.19 -1.03 -25.66
C PRO A 71 6.37 -0.05 -24.82
N GLU A 72 5.13 0.20 -25.24
CA GLU A 72 4.20 1.08 -24.53
C GLU A 72 3.79 0.49 -23.18
N LEU A 73 3.48 -0.82 -23.12
CA LEU A 73 3.13 -1.48 -21.86
C LEU A 73 4.31 -1.52 -20.88
N VAL A 74 5.53 -1.69 -21.39
CA VAL A 74 6.74 -1.63 -20.56
C VAL A 74 6.91 -0.23 -19.97
N ALA A 75 6.69 0.82 -20.77
CA ALA A 75 6.74 2.20 -20.28
C ALA A 75 5.63 2.50 -19.25
N GLN A 76 4.42 1.96 -19.47
CA GLN A 76 3.32 2.08 -18.51
C GLN A 76 3.63 1.37 -17.19
N LEU A 77 4.22 0.17 -17.24
CA LEU A 77 4.67 -0.56 -16.06
C LEU A 77 5.72 0.24 -15.28
N GLU A 78 6.70 0.81 -15.97
CA GLU A 78 7.74 1.66 -15.35
C GLU A 78 7.12 2.88 -14.66
N ASN A 79 6.20 3.57 -15.33
CA ASN A 79 5.50 4.73 -14.77
C ASN A 79 4.66 4.35 -13.54
N SER A 80 3.94 3.23 -13.59
CA SER A 80 3.14 2.76 -12.46
C SER A 80 4.03 2.35 -11.29
N ALA A 81 5.09 1.58 -11.54
CA ALA A 81 6.07 1.19 -10.53
C ALA A 81 6.72 2.41 -9.84
N ASN A 82 7.06 3.45 -10.62
CA ASN A 82 7.60 4.70 -10.09
C ASN A 82 6.58 5.46 -9.24
N SER A 83 5.30 5.37 -9.57
CA SER A 83 4.21 6.05 -8.86
C SER A 83 3.74 5.33 -7.59
N MET A 84 4.14 4.05 -7.39
CA MET A 84 3.70 3.25 -6.24
C MET A 84 4.07 3.87 -4.89
N ALA A 85 5.21 4.56 -4.79
CA ALA A 85 5.62 5.21 -3.55
C ALA A 85 4.63 6.32 -3.14
N ASP A 86 4.20 7.13 -4.12
CA ASP A 86 3.24 8.20 -3.91
C ASP A 86 1.85 7.66 -3.61
N LEU A 87 1.44 6.59 -4.29
CA LEU A 87 0.16 5.90 -4.00
C LEU A 87 0.13 5.36 -2.56
N ARG A 88 1.21 4.71 -2.10
CA ARG A 88 1.31 4.24 -0.71
C ARG A 88 1.24 5.38 0.29
N ARG A 89 1.92 6.50 0.00
CA ARG A 89 1.88 7.70 0.83
C ARG A 89 0.48 8.31 0.89
N HIS A 90 -0.18 8.50 -0.24
CA HIS A 90 -1.54 9.04 -0.26
C HIS A 90 -2.56 8.14 0.44
N ARG A 91 -2.39 6.81 0.35
CA ARG A 91 -3.20 5.87 1.12
C ARG A 91 -2.99 6.05 2.63
N ALA A 92 -1.74 6.13 3.06
CA ALA A 92 -1.39 6.38 4.46
C ALA A 92 -2.00 7.69 4.98
N GLU A 93 -1.92 8.77 4.20
CA GLU A 93 -2.53 10.07 4.52
C GLU A 93 -4.05 9.96 4.67
N ARG A 94 -4.75 9.33 3.71
CA ARG A 94 -6.20 9.11 3.79
C ARG A 94 -6.62 8.27 4.99
N GLN A 95 -5.85 7.24 5.33
CA GLN A 95 -6.11 6.39 6.48
C GLN A 95 -5.95 7.16 7.80
N LEU A 96 -4.90 7.99 7.92
CA LEU A 96 -4.71 8.87 9.07
C LEU A 96 -5.83 9.90 9.22
N GLN A 97 -6.32 10.45 8.10
CA GLN A 97 -7.45 11.35 8.11
C GLN A 97 -8.70 10.64 8.66
N GLY A 98 -9.03 9.46 8.12
CA GLY A 98 -10.19 8.69 8.58
C GLY A 98 -10.13 8.34 10.07
N PHE A 99 -8.95 8.01 10.59
CA PHE A 99 -8.77 7.83 12.04
C PHE A 99 -8.96 9.12 12.83
N SER A 100 -8.44 10.24 12.34
CA SER A 100 -8.57 11.55 13.00
C SER A 100 -10.04 11.96 13.08
N ASP A 101 -10.79 11.81 11.99
CA ASP A 101 -12.24 12.09 11.92
C ASP A 101 -13.01 11.19 12.88
N GLY A 102 -12.70 9.89 12.91
CA GLY A 102 -13.31 8.94 13.83
C GLY A 102 -13.02 9.26 15.30
N ILE A 103 -11.81 9.71 15.61
CA ILE A 103 -11.45 10.11 16.98
C ILE A 103 -12.18 11.39 17.40
N ALA A 104 -12.29 12.36 16.50
CA ALA A 104 -13.09 13.56 16.75
C ALA A 104 -14.55 13.18 17.11
N GLN A 105 -15.15 12.25 16.38
CA GLN A 105 -16.48 11.73 16.68
C GLN A 105 -16.55 11.05 18.06
N LEU A 106 -15.53 10.27 18.43
CA LEU A 106 -15.48 9.62 19.75
C LEU A 106 -15.29 10.62 20.89
N LEU A 107 -14.55 11.70 20.68
CA LEU A 107 -14.36 12.75 21.67
C LEU A 107 -15.64 13.54 21.94
N LEU A 108 -16.52 13.69 20.94
CA LEU A 108 -17.85 14.31 21.12
C LEU A 108 -18.74 13.52 22.09
N LEU A 109 -18.47 12.23 22.31
CA LEU A 109 -19.17 11.41 23.31
C LEU A 109 -18.70 11.69 24.74
N ASN A 110 -17.84 12.70 24.94
CA ASN A 110 -17.25 13.07 26.23
C ASN A 110 -16.71 11.87 27.03
N PRO A 111 -15.83 11.03 26.46
CA PRO A 111 -15.32 9.86 27.14
C PRO A 111 -14.46 10.27 28.35
N PRO A 112 -14.34 9.42 29.40
CA PRO A 112 -13.48 9.65 30.55
C PRO A 112 -12.03 10.02 30.20
N PHE A 113 -11.36 10.75 31.11
CA PHE A 113 -10.02 11.28 30.89
C PHE A 113 -8.99 10.24 30.41
N ASP A 114 -8.98 9.06 31.04
CA ASP A 114 -8.05 7.99 30.67
C ASP A 114 -8.24 7.49 29.23
N ILE A 115 -9.48 7.54 28.73
CA ILE A 115 -9.82 7.13 27.38
C ILE A 115 -9.40 8.22 26.39
N ARG A 116 -9.63 9.50 26.73
CA ARG A 116 -9.12 10.62 25.92
C ARG A 116 -7.61 10.55 25.75
N LYS A 117 -6.88 10.18 26.80
CA LYS A 117 -5.43 9.95 26.75
C LYS A 117 -5.05 8.82 25.79
N GLN A 118 -5.80 7.72 25.79
CA GLN A 118 -5.58 6.59 24.88
C GLN A 118 -5.88 6.97 23.42
N LEU A 119 -6.94 7.74 23.16
CA LEU A 119 -7.26 8.25 21.84
C LEU A 119 -6.15 9.17 21.30
N ALA A 120 -5.64 10.09 22.13
CA ALA A 120 -4.53 10.96 21.76
C ALA A 120 -3.22 10.19 21.49
N ALA A 121 -2.92 9.18 22.34
CA ALA A 121 -1.78 8.30 22.13
C ALA A 121 -1.89 7.54 20.80
N PHE A 122 -3.08 7.04 20.47
CA PHE A 122 -3.32 6.35 19.21
C PHE A 122 -3.07 7.25 17.98
N VAL A 123 -3.52 8.51 17.99
CA VAL A 123 -3.23 9.46 16.88
C VAL A 123 -1.72 9.58 16.67
N ARG A 124 -0.98 9.82 17.76
CA ARG A 124 0.48 10.02 17.70
C ARG A 124 1.18 8.77 17.19
N ASP A 125 0.84 7.61 17.75
CA ASP A 125 1.48 6.34 17.40
C ASP A 125 1.12 5.92 15.97
N SER A 126 -0.11 6.21 15.51
CA SER A 126 -0.53 6.00 14.12
C SER A 126 0.29 6.85 13.15
N ARG A 127 0.47 8.15 13.43
CA ARG A 127 1.29 9.04 12.59
C ARG A 127 2.75 8.57 12.47
N GLN A 128 3.31 8.00 13.53
CA GLN A 128 4.68 7.46 13.54
C GLN A 128 4.77 6.10 12.82
N GLY A 129 3.74 5.26 12.93
CA GLY A 129 3.73 3.88 12.43
C GLY A 129 3.15 3.69 11.04
N ILE A 130 2.45 4.68 10.46
CA ILE A 130 1.70 4.51 9.20
C ILE A 130 2.56 4.09 8.00
N ASN A 131 3.84 4.47 8.00
CA ASN A 131 4.77 4.14 6.92
C ASN A 131 5.37 2.73 7.06
N ASN A 132 5.14 2.05 8.18
CA ASN A 132 5.55 0.67 8.40
C ASN A 132 4.37 -0.26 8.07
N PRO A 133 4.45 -1.10 7.01
CA PRO A 133 3.33 -1.94 6.57
C PRO A 133 2.71 -2.80 7.68
N SER A 134 3.56 -3.46 8.49
CA SER A 134 3.08 -4.33 9.57
C SER A 134 2.38 -3.55 10.69
N GLN A 135 2.75 -2.30 10.92
CA GLN A 135 2.05 -1.45 11.88
C GLN A 135 0.76 -0.89 11.29
N GLN A 136 0.78 -0.50 10.01
CA GLN A 136 -0.35 0.04 9.27
C GLN A 136 -1.54 -0.95 9.26
N GLU A 137 -1.27 -2.23 9.02
CA GLU A 137 -2.28 -3.30 9.03
C GLU A 137 -2.98 -3.47 10.40
N LEU A 138 -2.30 -3.12 11.49
CA LEU A 138 -2.84 -3.25 12.85
C LEU A 138 -3.64 -2.03 13.31
N LEU A 139 -3.51 -0.88 12.64
CA LEU A 139 -4.18 0.35 13.05
C LEU A 139 -5.71 0.24 13.07
N PRO A 140 -6.38 -0.34 12.07
CA PRO A 140 -7.84 -0.51 12.09
C PRO A 140 -8.32 -1.35 13.28
N ILE A 141 -7.56 -2.39 13.64
CA ILE A 141 -7.86 -3.26 14.78
C ILE A 141 -7.75 -2.47 16.09
N LYS A 142 -6.64 -1.76 16.28
CA LYS A 142 -6.41 -0.90 17.46
C LYS A 142 -7.49 0.19 17.57
N PHE A 143 -7.84 0.82 16.45
CA PHE A 143 -8.90 1.83 16.40
C PHE A 143 -10.26 1.25 16.80
N SER A 144 -10.63 0.09 16.26
CA SER A 144 -11.89 -0.59 16.59
C SER A 144 -11.97 -0.97 18.08
N GLN A 145 -10.86 -1.44 18.67
CA GLN A 145 -10.80 -1.73 20.11
C GLN A 145 -11.01 -0.47 20.96
N LEU A 146 -10.38 0.65 20.59
CA LEU A 146 -10.57 1.94 21.27
C LEU A 146 -12.01 2.45 21.13
N GLN A 147 -12.59 2.33 19.95
CA GLN A 147 -13.99 2.66 19.71
C GLN A 147 -14.92 1.82 20.61
N GLY A 148 -14.70 0.50 20.67
CA GLY A 148 -15.46 -0.38 21.56
C GLY A 148 -15.32 0.00 23.04
N LEU A 149 -14.12 0.40 23.46
CA LEU A 149 -13.85 0.86 24.83
C LEU A 149 -14.63 2.14 25.16
N VAL A 150 -14.64 3.14 24.25
CA VAL A 150 -15.45 4.36 24.39
C VAL A 150 -16.93 4.02 24.52
N LEU A 151 -17.46 3.22 23.59
CA LEU A 151 -18.89 2.89 23.54
C LEU A 151 -19.34 2.04 24.74
N SER A 152 -18.50 1.13 25.22
CA SER A 152 -18.81 0.31 26.41
C SER A 152 -19.00 1.13 27.68
N LYS A 153 -18.26 2.25 27.80
CA LYS A 153 -18.38 3.16 28.95
C LYS A 153 -19.61 4.04 28.86
N LEU A 154 -20.02 4.40 27.64
CA LEU A 154 -21.28 5.09 27.39
C LEU A 154 -22.48 4.19 27.75
N GLY A 155 -22.43 2.90 27.37
CA GLY A 155 -23.48 1.91 27.69
C GLY A 155 -23.57 1.52 29.17
N ASN A 156 -22.51 1.75 29.95
CA ASN A 156 -22.52 1.53 31.40
C ASN A 156 -22.89 2.79 32.21
N GLY A 157 -22.96 3.96 31.57
CA GLY A 157 -23.37 5.23 32.20
C GLY A 157 -24.85 5.31 32.58
N ASP A 158 -25.67 4.34 32.14
CA ASP A 158 -27.11 4.26 32.44
C ASP A 158 -27.43 3.39 33.68
N LYS A 159 -26.40 2.97 34.44
CA LYS A 159 -26.54 2.10 35.62
C LYS A 159 -26.06 2.66 36.95
N ASP A 160 -25.78 3.96 37.05
CA ASP A 160 -25.51 4.61 38.34
C ASP A 160 -26.49 5.77 38.61
N PRO A 161 -27.50 5.58 39.48
CA PRO A 161 -28.35 6.66 39.95
C PRO A 161 -27.70 7.32 41.17
N SER A 162 -26.53 7.93 41.00
CA SER A 162 -25.91 8.84 41.98
C SER A 162 -24.61 9.40 41.43
N ASP A 163 -24.59 10.62 40.93
CA ASP A 163 -24.22 11.78 41.75
C ASP A 163 -24.09 13.06 40.90
N SER A 164 -24.67 14.09 41.49
CA SER A 164 -24.70 15.52 41.27
C SER A 164 -23.46 16.20 40.63
N THR A 165 -23.75 17.07 39.65
CA THR A 165 -23.19 18.43 39.47
C THR A 165 -21.70 18.68 39.72
N VAL A 166 -20.92 18.95 38.65
CA VAL A 166 -20.04 20.14 38.61
C VAL A 166 -19.96 20.64 37.16
N SER A 167 -20.34 21.90 36.97
CA SER A 167 -20.12 22.69 35.76
C SER A 167 -18.65 23.11 35.75
N GLU A 168 -17.87 22.67 34.76
CA GLU A 168 -16.49 23.16 34.57
C GLU A 168 -16.32 23.61 33.11
N SER A 169 -15.94 24.87 32.96
CA SER A 169 -15.65 25.53 31.67
C SER A 169 -14.70 24.69 30.81
N PRO A 170 -14.80 24.78 29.47
CA PRO A 170 -13.90 24.06 28.59
C PRO A 170 -12.44 24.53 28.80
N ASP A 171 -11.57 23.56 29.04
CA ASP A 171 -10.13 23.71 29.21
C ASP A 171 -9.50 24.24 27.89
N PRO A 172 -8.71 25.34 27.91
CA PRO A 172 -8.12 25.94 26.71
C PRO A 172 -7.26 24.98 25.87
N ALA A 173 -6.75 23.90 26.46
CA ALA A 173 -6.03 22.86 25.71
C ALA A 173 -6.92 22.06 24.74
N ILE A 174 -8.24 22.02 24.96
CA ILE A 174 -9.21 21.34 24.09
C ILE A 174 -9.42 22.15 22.79
N VAL A 175 -9.30 23.47 22.84
CA VAL A 175 -9.49 24.35 21.67
C VAL A 175 -8.34 24.18 20.67
N GLU A 176 -7.09 24.12 21.14
CA GLU A 176 -5.92 23.93 20.26
C GLU A 176 -5.90 22.57 19.55
N VAL A 177 -6.36 21.50 20.21
CA VAL A 177 -6.39 20.17 19.59
C VAL A 177 -7.49 20.08 18.52
N VAL A 178 -8.64 20.73 18.74
CA VAL A 178 -9.73 20.75 17.74
C VAL A 178 -9.38 21.67 16.56
N GLU A 179 -8.76 22.82 16.80
CA GLU A 179 -8.33 23.73 15.72
C GLU A 179 -7.16 23.14 14.91
N GLY A 180 -6.23 22.42 15.55
CA GLY A 180 -5.12 21.75 14.86
C GLY A 180 -5.48 20.47 14.09
N ILE A 181 -6.72 19.98 14.23
CA ILE A 181 -7.25 18.84 13.45
C ILE A 181 -8.10 19.33 12.26
N LEU A 182 -8.61 20.57 12.31
CA LEU A 182 -9.46 21.16 11.27
C LEU A 182 -8.72 22.09 10.28
N ALA A 183 -7.43 22.33 10.48
CA ALA A 183 -6.53 23.08 9.58
C ALA A 183 -5.62 22.14 8.78
#